data_AF-A0A2D8CI14-F1
#
_entry.id   AF-A0A2D8CI14-F1
#
_cell.length_a   1.000
_cell.length_b   1.000
_cell.length_c   1.000
_cell.angle_alpha   90.00
_cell.angle_beta   90.00
_cell.angle_gamma   90.00
#
_symmetry.space_group_name_H-M   'P 1'
#
loop_
_entity.id
_entity.type
_entity.pdbx_description
1 polymer ?
#
loop_
_entity_poly.entity_id
_entity_poly.type
_entity_poly.pdbx_seq_one_letter_code
_entity_poly.pdbx_strand_id
1 'polypeptide(L)'
;MSKQEILSWTSISFSFSLVFFYVMFVFGWPEVLPDYSARFTKIFFNVFWIAIIVELIIDFTESKNRVNKDERDEKIEAVGHRYAYRFLTFMIVAILFQILLSNLLGKSGSEYLLFGQPKMIFHALFLVLFSASIIKRLTMIYHYRKSY
;
A
#
# COMPACT_ATOMS: atom_id res chain seq x y z
N MET A 1 22.09 -9.69 -3.32
CA MET A 1 20.83 -8.97 -3.62
C MET A 1 21.13 -7.86 -4.59
N SER A 2 20.38 -7.75 -5.69
CA SER A 2 20.54 -6.65 -6.65
C SER A 2 20.05 -5.32 -6.05
N LYS A 3 20.50 -4.18 -6.59
CA LYS A 3 20.00 -2.86 -6.18
C LYS A 3 18.48 -2.76 -6.34
N GLN A 4 17.91 -3.36 -7.39
CA GLN A 4 16.45 -3.41 -7.60
C GLN A 4 15.71 -4.29 -6.60
N GLU A 5 16.33 -5.39 -6.13
CA GLU A 5 15.74 -6.22 -5.07
C GLU A 5 15.67 -5.43 -3.76
N ILE A 6 16.74 -4.72 -3.39
CA ILE A 6 16.78 -3.85 -2.19
C ILE A 6 15.69 -2.77 -2.29
N LEU A 7 15.59 -2.09 -3.45
CA LEU A 7 14.53 -1.11 -3.70
C LEU A 7 13.13 -1.70 -3.60
N SER A 8 12.95 -2.97 -3.98
CA SER A 8 11.66 -3.64 -3.87
C SER A 8 11.31 -3.93 -2.40
N TRP A 9 12.29 -4.35 -1.59
CA TRP A 9 12.10 -4.53 -0.15
C TRP A 9 11.79 -3.22 0.59
N THR A 10 12.54 -2.15 0.32
CA THR A 10 12.28 -0.84 0.95
C THR A 10 10.90 -0.31 0.56
N SER A 11 10.51 -0.46 -0.71
CA SER A 11 9.18 -0.07 -1.20
C SER A 11 8.05 -0.87 -0.55
N ILE A 12 8.26 -2.15 -0.22
CA ILE A 12 7.30 -2.95 0.55
C ILE A 12 7.18 -2.44 1.97
N SER A 13 8.30 -2.26 2.68
CA SER A 13 8.30 -1.76 4.05
C SER A 13 7.60 -0.41 4.13
N PHE A 14 7.85 0.49 3.18
CA PHE A 14 7.16 1.77 3.09
C PHE A 14 5.66 1.61 2.86
N SER A 15 5.24 0.74 1.94
CA SER A 15 3.82 0.49 1.67
C SER A 15 3.10 -0.10 2.89
N PHE A 16 3.72 -1.05 3.59
CA PHE A 16 3.18 -1.60 4.83
C PHE A 16 3.09 -0.56 5.94
N SER A 17 4.12 0.27 6.12
CA SER A 17 4.08 1.37 7.08
C SER A 17 2.92 2.33 6.78
N LEU A 18 2.74 2.73 5.52
CA LEU A 18 1.63 3.59 5.13
C LEU A 18 0.27 2.96 5.40
N VAL A 19 0.07 1.69 5.04
CA VAL A 19 -1.18 0.97 5.33
C VAL A 19 -1.40 0.85 6.84
N PHE A 20 -0.37 0.51 7.61
CA PHE A 20 -0.43 0.39 9.06
C PHE A 20 -0.87 1.71 9.70
N PHE A 21 -0.17 2.81 9.42
CA PHE A 21 -0.52 4.11 9.97
C PHE A 21 -1.90 4.57 9.49
N TYR A 22 -2.23 4.37 8.22
CA TYR A 22 -3.55 4.68 7.69
C TYR A 22 -4.65 3.97 8.48
N VAL A 23 -4.52 2.66 8.71
CA VAL A 23 -5.52 1.89 9.46
C VAL A 23 -5.64 2.42 10.88
N MET A 24 -4.51 2.67 11.56
CA MET A 24 -4.51 3.19 12.93
C MET A 24 -5.15 4.58 13.05
N PHE A 25 -4.91 5.48 12.08
CA PHE A 25 -5.46 6.84 12.12
C PHE A 25 -6.93 6.91 11.68
N VAL A 26 -7.36 6.05 10.76
CA VAL A 26 -8.72 6.08 10.19
C VAL A 26 -9.69 5.23 10.99
N PHE A 27 -9.29 4.01 11.36
CA PHE A 27 -10.14 3.04 12.06
C PHE A 27 -9.91 3.03 13.57
N GLY A 28 -8.86 3.69 14.05
CA GLY A 28 -8.59 3.87 15.48
C GLY A 28 -7.69 2.78 16.06
N TRP A 29 -7.46 2.90 17.37
CA TRP A 29 -6.66 1.96 18.15
C TRP A 29 -7.48 0.68 18.43
N PRO A 30 -6.91 -0.52 18.26
CA PRO A 30 -7.63 -1.76 18.57
C PRO A 30 -8.03 -1.84 20.04
N GLU A 31 -9.30 -2.13 20.33
CA GLU A 31 -9.85 -2.23 21.69
C GLU A 31 -9.21 -3.35 22.54
N VAL A 32 -8.64 -4.36 21.88
CA VAL A 32 -7.91 -5.47 22.52
C VAL A 32 -6.58 -5.07 23.14
N LEU A 33 -6.06 -3.88 22.82
CA LEU A 33 -4.78 -3.38 23.32
C LEU A 33 -5.02 -2.26 24.35
N PRO A 34 -4.16 -2.13 25.37
CA PRO A 34 -4.22 -0.98 26.27
C PRO A 34 -4.11 0.33 25.47
N ASP A 35 -4.87 1.35 25.89
CA ASP A 35 -4.95 2.62 25.16
C ASP A 35 -3.67 3.44 25.35
N TYR A 36 -2.80 3.36 24.34
CA TYR A 36 -1.61 4.20 24.20
C TYR A 36 -1.74 5.18 23.03
N SER A 37 -2.93 5.33 22.44
CA SER A 37 -3.15 6.06 21.19
C SER A 37 -2.59 7.48 21.23
N ALA A 38 -2.93 8.26 22.27
CA ALA A 38 -2.47 9.64 22.43
C ALA A 38 -0.94 9.76 22.53
N ARG A 39 -0.29 8.84 23.27
CA ARG A 39 1.17 8.82 23.42
C ARG A 39 1.83 8.39 22.10
N PHE A 40 1.27 7.38 21.44
CA PHE A 40 1.75 6.90 20.15
C PHE A 40 1.68 7.99 19.07
N THR A 41 0.53 8.65 18.91
CA THR A 41 0.35 9.73 17.94
C THR A 41 1.34 10.87 18.16
N LYS A 42 1.55 11.29 19.42
CA LYS A 42 2.54 12.32 19.76
C LYS A 42 3.96 11.92 19.38
N ILE A 43 4.39 10.70 19.73
CA ILE A 43 5.73 10.21 19.40
C ILE A 43 5.89 10.09 17.88
N PHE A 44 4.87 9.54 17.19
CA PHE A 44 4.89 9.37 15.75
C PHE A 44 5.10 10.70 15.04
N PHE A 45 4.31 11.74 15.33
CA PHE A 45 4.46 13.03 14.67
C PHE A 45 5.82 13.68 14.96
N ASN A 46 6.33 13.55 16.18
CA ASN A 46 7.65 14.08 16.52
C ASN A 46 8.76 13.41 15.69
N VAL A 47 8.74 12.08 15.57
CA VAL A 47 9.74 11.34 14.78
C VAL A 47 9.53 11.56 13.28
N PHE A 48 8.29 11.61 12.82
CA PHE A 48 7.93 11.81 11.42
C PHE A 48 8.48 13.12 10.85
N TRP A 49 8.34 14.23 11.60
CA TRP A 49 8.88 15.51 11.17
C TRP A 49 10.41 15.50 11.07
N ILE A 50 11.09 14.86 12.03
CA ILE A 50 12.55 14.71 11.99
C ILE A 50 12.96 13.89 10.76
N ALA A 51 12.26 12.79 10.49
CA ALA A 51 12.54 11.93 9.35
C ALA A 51 12.35 12.68 8.01
N ILE A 52 11.28 13.47 7.86
CA ILE A 52 11.08 14.30 6.65
C ILE A 52 12.23 15.28 6.45
N ILE A 53 12.67 15.96 7.51
CA ILE A 53 13.76 16.95 7.40
C ILE A 53 15.05 16.26 6.96
N VAL A 54 15.38 15.11 7.56
CA VAL A 54 16.56 14.33 7.20
C VAL A 54 16.48 13.87 5.74
N GLU A 55 15.33 13.34 5.31
CA GLU A 55 15.12 12.89 3.93
C GLU A 55 15.32 14.03 2.93
N LEU A 56 14.73 15.21 3.21
CA LEU A 56 14.91 16.39 2.35
C LEU A 56 16.39 16.80 2.26
N ILE A 57 17.14 16.77 3.36
CA ILE A 57 18.57 17.09 3.36
C ILE A 57 19.35 16.10 2.49
N ILE A 58 19.05 14.80 2.60
CA ILE A 58 19.68 13.76 1.79
C ILE A 58 19.36 13.98 0.32
N ASP A 59 18.08 14.17 -0.04
CA ASP A 59 17.64 14.39 -1.42
C ASP A 59 18.27 15.63 -2.06
N PHE A 60 18.45 16.72 -1.30
CA PHE A 60 19.15 17.90 -1.80
C PHE A 60 20.67 17.69 -1.96
N THR A 61 21.25 16.76 -1.20
CA THR A 61 22.70 16.47 -1.21
C THR A 61 23.07 15.43 -2.27
N GLU A 62 22.20 14.48 -2.58
CA GLU A 62 22.46 13.42 -3.55
C GLU A 62 22.12 13.83 -4.99
N SER A 63 23.14 13.99 -5.84
CA SER A 63 22.95 14.19 -7.28
C SER A 63 22.68 12.85 -7.99
N LYS A 64 21.43 12.67 -8.46
CA LYS A 64 20.91 11.67 -9.43
C LYS A 64 21.77 10.41 -9.68
N ASN A 65 21.97 9.55 -8.68
CA ASN A 65 22.38 8.17 -8.91
C ASN A 65 21.15 7.30 -9.23
N ARG A 66 20.64 7.41 -10.47
CA ARG A 66 19.61 6.48 -10.94
C ARG A 66 20.23 5.09 -11.06
N VAL A 67 19.65 4.11 -10.40
CA VAL A 67 20.06 2.70 -10.57
C VAL A 67 19.85 2.35 -12.05
N ASN A 68 20.95 2.02 -12.74
CA ASN A 68 20.90 1.61 -14.13
C ASN A 68 20.18 0.25 -14.19
N LYS A 69 19.03 0.21 -14.87
CA LYS A 69 18.24 -1.01 -15.02
C LYS A 69 18.83 -1.83 -16.16
N ASP A 70 18.98 -3.13 -15.93
CA ASP A 70 19.31 -4.07 -17.00
C ASP A 70 18.03 -4.63 -17.65
N GLU A 71 18.18 -5.34 -18.78
CA GLU A 71 17.03 -5.96 -19.47
C GLU A 71 16.28 -6.97 -18.59
N ARG A 72 16.96 -7.58 -17.61
CA ARG A 72 16.37 -8.54 -16.69
C ARG A 72 15.42 -7.83 -15.72
N ASP A 73 15.86 -6.70 -15.17
CA ASP A 73 15.10 -5.86 -14.26
C ASP A 73 13.80 -5.40 -14.94
N GLU A 74 13.87 -5.02 -16.23
CA GLU A 74 12.69 -4.65 -17.02
C GLU A 74 11.70 -5.81 -17.20
N LYS A 75 12.20 -7.01 -17.53
CA LYS A 75 11.36 -8.21 -17.67
C LYS A 75 10.68 -8.57 -16.34
N ILE A 76 11.42 -8.51 -15.23
CA ILE A 76 10.89 -8.79 -13.88
C ILE A 76 9.86 -7.74 -13.48
N GLU A 77 10.12 -6.46 -13.74
CA GLU A 77 9.18 -5.38 -13.47
C GLU A 77 7.90 -5.51 -14.29
N ALA A 78 7.98 -5.90 -15.56
CA ALA A 78 6.82 -6.15 -16.41
C ALA A 78 5.93 -7.28 -15.85
N VAL A 79 6.53 -8.36 -15.35
CA VAL A 79 5.78 -9.43 -14.67
C VAL A 79 5.12 -8.91 -13.40
N GLY A 80 5.83 -8.15 -12.57
CA GLY A 80 5.27 -7.52 -11.38
C GLY A 80 4.06 -6.64 -11.69
N HIS A 81 4.17 -5.80 -12.72
CA HIS A 81 3.06 -4.95 -13.19
C HIS A 81 1.88 -5.78 -13.67
N ARG A 82 2.11 -6.87 -14.40
CA ARG A 82 1.03 -7.75 -14.89
C ARG A 82 0.19 -8.32 -13.75
N TYR A 83 0.83 -8.81 -12.68
CA TYR A 83 0.11 -9.35 -11.52
C TYR A 83 -0.62 -8.26 -10.72
N ALA A 84 0.05 -7.13 -10.46
CA ALA A 84 -0.56 -6.01 -9.76
C ALA A 84 -1.76 -5.43 -10.51
N TYR A 85 -1.66 -5.30 -11.84
CA TYR A 85 -2.76 -4.82 -12.68
C TYR A 85 -3.94 -5.80 -12.66
N ARG A 86 -3.69 -7.11 -12.80
CA ARG A 86 -4.75 -8.13 -12.71
C ARG A 86 -5.48 -8.09 -11.37
N PHE A 87 -4.73 -7.99 -10.27
CA PHE A 87 -5.30 -7.86 -8.94
C PHE A 87 -6.13 -6.57 -8.82
N LEU A 88 -5.57 -5.42 -9.24
CA LEU A 88 -6.25 -4.13 -9.18
C LEU A 88 -7.55 -4.15 -9.97
N THR A 89 -7.54 -4.64 -11.21
CA THR A 89 -8.74 -4.78 -12.05
C THR A 89 -9.78 -5.67 -11.38
N PHE A 90 -9.37 -6.83 -10.87
CA PHE A 90 -10.28 -7.74 -10.17
C PHE A 90 -10.93 -7.07 -8.95
N MET A 91 -10.15 -6.37 -8.13
CA MET A 91 -10.65 -5.68 -6.94
C MET A 91 -11.57 -4.51 -7.29
N ILE A 92 -11.26 -3.73 -8.34
CA ILE A 92 -12.14 -2.65 -8.80
C ILE A 92 -13.48 -3.23 -9.27
N VAL A 93 -13.47 -4.31 -10.05
CA VAL A 93 -14.70 -4.98 -10.50
C VAL A 93 -15.48 -5.51 -9.31
N ALA A 94 -14.82 -6.10 -8.32
CA ALA A 94 -15.47 -6.56 -7.09
C ALA A 94 -16.13 -5.43 -6.30
N ILE A 95 -15.47 -4.27 -6.16
CA ILE A 95 -16.04 -3.07 -5.53
C ILE A 95 -17.25 -2.58 -6.30
N LEU A 96 -17.17 -2.47 -7.63
CA LEU A 96 -18.29 -2.04 -8.49
C LEU A 96 -19.47 -3.01 -8.37
N PHE A 97 -19.22 -4.32 -8.35
CA PHE A 97 -20.24 -5.33 -8.15
C PHE A 97 -20.91 -5.20 -6.78
N GLN A 98 -20.13 -4.92 -5.73
CA GLN A 98 -20.68 -4.73 -4.40
C GLN A 98 -21.52 -3.43 -4.28
N ILE A 99 -21.12 -2.37 -4.97
CA ILE A 99 -21.92 -1.13 -5.10
C ILE A 99 -23.23 -1.42 -5.84
N LEU A 100 -23.18 -2.18 -6.95
CA LEU A 100 -24.37 -2.59 -7.70
C LEU A 100 -25.33 -3.39 -6.81
N LEU A 101 -24.83 -4.39 -6.09
CA LEU A 101 -25.62 -5.17 -5.14
C LEU A 101 -26.24 -4.30 -4.05
N SER A 102 -25.50 -3.31 -3.54
CA SER A 102 -26.00 -2.38 -2.52
C SER A 102 -27.16 -1.53 -3.01
N ASN A 103 -27.15 -1.17 -4.29
CA ASN A 103 -28.23 -0.42 -4.89
C ASN A 103 -29.45 -1.30 -5.22
N LEU A 104 -29.23 -2.56 -5.62
CA LEU A 104 -30.30 -3.50 -5.98
C LEU A 104 -31.04 -4.06 -4.76
N LEU A 105 -30.33 -4.34 -3.66
CA LEU A 105 -30.90 -4.99 -2.46
C LEU A 105 -31.54 -4.00 -1.47
N GLY A 106 -31.37 -2.69 -1.66
CA GLY A 106 -32.05 -1.64 -0.90
C GLY A 106 -31.89 -1.71 0.63
N LYS A 107 -32.80 -1.05 1.37
CA LYS A 107 -32.80 -0.92 2.84
C LYS A 107 -32.88 -2.25 3.61
N SER A 108 -33.24 -3.36 2.95
CA SER A 108 -33.31 -4.68 3.59
C SER A 108 -31.97 -5.42 3.61
N GLY A 109 -30.98 -4.96 2.83
CA GLY A 109 -29.61 -5.51 2.77
C GLY A 109 -28.51 -4.52 3.20
N SER A 110 -28.88 -3.32 3.66
CA SER A 110 -27.93 -2.23 3.98
C SER A 110 -27.03 -2.50 5.17
N GLU A 111 -27.35 -3.49 6.01
CA GLU A 111 -26.49 -3.88 7.14
C GLU A 111 -25.30 -4.75 6.72
N TYR A 112 -25.35 -5.38 5.53
CA TYR A 112 -24.35 -6.37 5.11
C TYR A 112 -23.37 -5.86 4.05
N LEU A 113 -23.53 -4.64 3.54
CA LEU A 113 -22.71 -4.14 2.42
C LEU A 113 -21.77 -3.02 2.86
N LEU A 114 -20.52 -3.41 3.11
CA LEU A 114 -19.39 -2.55 3.53
C LEU A 114 -19.19 -1.28 2.67
N PHE A 115 -19.68 -1.25 1.42
CA PHE A 115 -19.46 -0.16 0.46
C PHE A 115 -20.70 0.69 0.13
N GLY A 116 -21.73 0.66 0.97
CA GLY A 116 -22.91 1.53 0.80
C GLY A 116 -22.63 3.03 1.00
N GLN A 117 -21.50 3.38 1.63
CA GLN A 117 -21.12 4.77 1.90
C GLN A 117 -19.92 5.20 1.05
N PRO A 118 -19.94 6.40 0.42
CA PRO A 118 -18.82 6.91 -0.37
C PRO A 118 -17.48 6.92 0.38
N LYS A 119 -17.49 7.24 1.67
CA LYS A 119 -16.29 7.24 2.52
C LYS A 119 -15.63 5.85 2.58
N MET A 120 -16.42 4.79 2.73
CA MET A 120 -15.92 3.42 2.77
C MET A 120 -15.32 2.96 1.43
N ILE A 121 -15.88 3.44 0.31
CA ILE A 121 -15.32 3.17 -1.03
C ILE A 121 -13.92 3.80 -1.15
N PHE A 122 -13.72 5.03 -0.67
CA PHE A 122 -12.39 5.65 -0.67
C PHE A 122 -11.38 4.86 0.17
N HIS A 123 -11.78 4.40 1.36
CA HIS A 123 -10.93 3.57 2.21
C HIS A 123 -10.56 2.24 1.52
N ALA A 124 -11.53 1.61 0.87
CA ALA A 124 -11.31 0.38 0.10
C ALA A 124 -10.35 0.59 -1.05
N LEU A 125 -10.54 1.64 -1.85
CA LEU A 125 -9.68 1.96 -2.98
C LEU A 125 -8.25 2.25 -2.53
N PHE A 126 -8.07 2.99 -1.43
CA PHE A 126 -6.77 3.22 -0.83
C PHE A 126 -6.08 1.89 -0.49
N LEU A 127 -6.75 1.00 0.25
CA LEU A 127 -6.19 -0.29 0.64
C LEU A 127 -5.89 -1.18 -0.58
N VAL A 128 -6.76 -1.17 -1.60
CA VAL A 128 -6.56 -1.93 -2.85
C VAL A 128 -5.35 -1.43 -3.61
N LEU A 129 -5.15 -0.12 -3.73
CA LEU A 129 -3.98 0.47 -4.41
C LEU A 129 -2.67 0.06 -3.72
N PHE A 130 -2.60 0.17 -2.39
CA PHE A 130 -1.42 -0.24 -1.64
C PHE A 130 -1.19 -1.75 -1.68
N SER A 131 -2.27 -2.55 -1.63
CA SER A 131 -2.18 -4.01 -1.81
C SER A 131 -1.65 -4.39 -3.19
N ALA A 132 -2.10 -3.71 -4.25
CA ALA A 132 -1.59 -3.91 -5.61
C ALA A 132 -0.09 -3.55 -5.71
N SER A 133 0.33 -2.46 -5.07
CA SER A 133 1.76 -2.09 -4.96
C SER A 133 2.58 -3.17 -4.25
N ILE A 134 2.08 -3.70 -3.13
CA ILE A 134 2.74 -4.79 -2.39
C ILE A 134 2.83 -6.05 -3.27
N ILE A 135 1.76 -6.44 -3.96
CA ILE A 135 1.74 -7.59 -4.88
C ILE A 135 2.77 -7.42 -5.99
N LYS A 136 2.88 -6.22 -6.59
CA LYS A 136 3.91 -5.91 -7.59
C LYS A 136 5.28 -6.25 -7.04
N ARG A 137 5.62 -5.70 -5.87
CA ARG A 137 6.95 -5.83 -5.27
C ARG A 137 7.25 -7.25 -4.78
N LEU A 138 6.27 -7.94 -4.19
CA LEU A 138 6.41 -9.35 -3.80
C LEU A 138 6.69 -10.23 -5.02
N THR A 139 5.96 -10.00 -6.12
CA THR A 139 6.19 -10.69 -7.39
C THR A 139 7.60 -10.43 -7.91
N MET A 140 8.05 -9.16 -7.91
CA MET A 140 9.40 -8.80 -8.31
C MET A 140 10.46 -9.51 -7.45
N ILE A 141 10.34 -9.49 -6.13
CA ILE A 141 11.27 -10.16 -5.20
C ILE A 141 11.30 -11.67 -5.44
N TYR A 142 10.14 -12.29 -5.60
CA TYR A 142 10.03 -13.71 -5.92
C TYR A 142 10.82 -14.04 -7.20
N HIS A 143 10.66 -13.25 -8.25
CA HIS A 143 11.38 -13.46 -9.51
C HIS A 143 12.88 -13.12 -9.43
N TYR A 144 13.29 -12.12 -8.64
CA TYR A 144 14.71 -11.86 -8.36
C TYR A 144 15.38 -13.06 -7.67
N ARG A 145 14.67 -13.69 -6.71
CA ARG A 145 15.16 -14.85 -5.96
C ARG A 145 15.03 -16.17 -6.71
N LYS A 146 14.05 -16.29 -7.61
CA LYS A 146 13.85 -17.50 -8.42
C LYS A 146 14.84 -17.59 -9.57
N SER A 147 15.21 -16.47 -10.19
CA SER A 147 16.21 -16.42 -11.26
C SER A 147 17.65 -16.33 -10.72
N TYR A 148 17.97 -17.10 -9.68
CA TYR A 148 19.36 -17.48 -9.38
C TYR A 148 19.79 -18.60 -10.34
#